data_AF-A0A962A7M4-F1
#
_entry.id   AF-A0A962A7M4-F1
#
_cell.length_a   1.000
_cell.length_b   1.000
_cell.length_c   1.000
_cell.angle_alpha   90.00
_cell.angle_beta   90.00
_cell.angle_gamma   90.00
#
_symmetry.space_group_name_H-M   'P 1'
#
loop_
_entity.id
_entity.type
_entity.pdbx_description
1 polymer ?
#
loop_
_entity_poly.entity_id
_entity_poly.type
_entity_poly.pdbx_seq_one_letter_code
_entity_poly.pdbx_strand_id
1 'polypeptide(L)'
;MSAAEFRDLTARKKNPRNKFGAVRTTSALGTFDSRGEHNRFAALSMLQTAGAIRNLQRQTRFPLYCGEQPLMIESALGRKTHATYIADYTYDDVETGIYCVEDWKGTDTKLSQLKRAVLAIMMPHAKILVTFARAPQPKKSRTKR
;
A
#
# COMPACT_ATOMS: atom_id res chain seq x y z
N MET A 1 42.86 -6.15 -4.92
CA MET A 1 41.58 -5.93 -5.62
C MET A 1 41.39 -4.45 -5.87
N SER A 2 41.37 -4.04 -7.14
CA SER A 2 41.25 -2.63 -7.53
C SER A 2 39.78 -2.20 -7.60
N ALA A 3 39.51 -0.90 -7.50
CA ALA A 3 38.16 -0.35 -7.68
C ALA A 3 37.58 -0.64 -9.08
N ALA A 4 38.45 -0.90 -10.07
CA ALA A 4 38.05 -1.31 -11.42
C ALA A 4 37.57 -2.77 -11.44
N GLU A 5 38.31 -3.68 -10.81
CA GLU A 5 37.91 -5.09 -10.68
C GLU A 5 36.55 -5.24 -9.96
N PHE A 6 36.29 -4.41 -8.94
CA PHE A 6 35.00 -4.40 -8.24
C PHE A 6 33.83 -3.91 -9.11
N ARG A 7 34.07 -2.94 -10.00
CA ARG A 7 33.06 -2.43 -10.94
C ARG A 7 32.72 -3.47 -12.00
N ASP A 8 33.72 -4.18 -12.52
CA ASP A 8 33.50 -5.24 -13.50
C ASP A 8 32.79 -6.46 -12.89
N LEU A 9 33.08 -6.80 -11.64
CA LEU A 9 32.35 -7.82 -10.88
C LEU A 9 30.88 -7.47 -10.61
N THR A 10 30.56 -6.18 -10.50
CA THR A 10 29.18 -5.69 -10.25
C THR A 10 28.39 -5.36 -11.53
N ALA A 11 29.04 -5.35 -12.69
CA ALA A 11 28.45 -5.05 -14.00
C ALA A 11 27.55 -6.16 -14.60
N ARG A 12 27.22 -7.22 -13.83
CA ARG A 12 26.24 -8.22 -14.26
C ARG A 12 24.87 -7.54 -14.47
N LYS A 13 24.40 -7.49 -15.72
CA LYS A 13 23.06 -7.01 -16.12
C LYS A 13 21.99 -7.64 -15.21
N LYS A 14 21.51 -6.88 -14.21
CA LYS A 14 20.31 -7.25 -13.45
C LYS A 14 19.16 -7.32 -14.45
N ASN A 15 18.54 -8.49 -14.54
CA ASN A 15 17.26 -8.65 -15.22
C ASN A 15 16.30 -7.56 -14.70
N PRO A 16 15.78 -6.64 -15.55
CA PRO A 16 15.04 -5.45 -15.10
C PRO A 16 13.66 -5.78 -14.52
N ARG A 17 13.34 -7.05 -14.29
CA ARG A 17 12.09 -7.45 -13.66
C ARG A 17 12.12 -6.99 -12.21
N ASN A 18 11.20 -6.07 -11.90
CA ASN A 18 10.90 -5.59 -10.56
C ASN A 18 10.75 -6.80 -9.62
N LYS A 19 11.16 -6.66 -8.35
CA LYS A 19 11.13 -7.74 -7.33
C LYS A 19 9.80 -8.52 -7.26
N PHE A 20 8.71 -7.88 -7.68
CA PHE A 20 7.35 -8.44 -7.67
C PHE A 20 6.73 -8.66 -9.05
N GLY A 21 7.47 -8.45 -10.16
CA GLY A 21 6.95 -8.57 -11.52
C GLY A 21 5.83 -7.58 -11.86
N ALA A 22 5.66 -6.51 -11.07
CA ALA A 22 4.64 -5.50 -11.32
C ALA A 22 4.95 -4.69 -12.58
N VAL A 23 3.92 -4.42 -13.39
CA VAL A 23 4.01 -3.58 -14.59
C VAL A 23 3.54 -2.18 -14.23
N ARG A 24 4.48 -1.23 -14.22
CA ARG A 24 4.18 0.20 -14.07
C ARG A 24 3.28 0.63 -15.23
N THR A 25 2.19 1.33 -14.91
CA THR A 25 1.16 1.69 -15.90
C THR A 25 0.96 3.21 -15.87
N THR A 26 1.00 3.84 -17.05
CA THR A 26 0.78 5.28 -17.23
C THR A 26 -0.44 5.46 -18.12
N SER A 27 -1.42 6.25 -17.69
CA SER A 27 -2.60 6.60 -18.49
C SER A 27 -3.03 8.04 -18.21
N ALA A 28 -4.16 8.48 -18.82
CA ALA A 28 -4.78 9.76 -18.50
C ALA A 28 -5.16 9.94 -17.00
N LEU A 29 -5.25 8.84 -16.24
CA LEU A 29 -5.53 8.83 -14.80
C LEU A 29 -4.25 9.00 -13.95
N GLY A 30 -3.10 9.17 -14.59
CA GLY A 30 -1.80 9.32 -13.95
C GLY A 30 -0.92 8.08 -14.05
N THR A 31 0.12 8.06 -13.22
CA THR A 31 1.10 6.97 -13.16
C THR A 31 0.84 6.09 -11.94
N PHE A 32 0.95 4.78 -12.13
CA PHE A 32 0.71 3.74 -11.13
C PHE A 32 1.85 2.74 -11.12
N ASP A 33 2.22 2.26 -9.93
CA ASP A 33 3.34 1.34 -9.76
C ASP A 33 2.98 -0.09 -10.18
N SER A 34 1.67 -0.40 -10.23
CA SER A 34 1.16 -1.65 -10.78
C SER A 34 -0.11 -1.48 -11.64
N ARG A 35 -0.31 -2.39 -12.59
CA ARG A 35 -1.56 -2.51 -13.36
C ARG A 35 -2.78 -2.75 -12.48
N GLY A 36 -2.59 -3.45 -11.34
CA GLY A 36 -3.66 -3.72 -10.39
C GLY A 36 -4.19 -2.45 -9.72
N GLU A 37 -3.26 -1.60 -9.25
CA GLU A 37 -3.61 -0.28 -8.72
C GLU A 37 -4.32 0.57 -9.78
N HIS A 38 -3.77 0.64 -10.99
CA HIS A 38 -4.39 1.39 -12.09
C HIS A 38 -5.83 0.95 -12.34
N ASN A 39 -6.08 -0.35 -12.47
CA ASN A 39 -7.41 -0.90 -12.70
C ASN A 39 -8.37 -0.57 -11.54
N ARG A 40 -7.91 -0.70 -10.29
CA ARG A 40 -8.75 -0.40 -9.12
C ARG A 40 -9.10 1.08 -9.05
N PHE A 41 -8.14 1.97 -9.32
CA PHE A 41 -8.39 3.39 -9.36
C PHE A 41 -9.33 3.79 -10.49
N ALA A 42 -9.21 3.17 -11.67
CA ALA A 42 -10.14 3.39 -12.77
C ALA A 42 -11.58 3.01 -12.37
N ALA A 43 -11.76 1.87 -11.68
CA ALA A 43 -13.07 1.46 -11.16
C ALA A 43 -13.62 2.45 -10.11
N LEU A 44 -12.79 2.89 -9.14
CA LEU A 44 -13.20 3.90 -8.16
C LEU A 44 -13.55 5.24 -8.82
N SER A 45 -12.82 5.64 -9.88
CA SER A 45 -13.10 6.87 -10.64
C SER A 45 -14.46 6.80 -11.34
N MET A 46 -14.83 5.63 -11.87
CA MET A 46 -16.17 5.39 -12.43
C MET A 46 -17.24 5.49 -11.34
N LEU A 47 -17.02 4.90 -10.16
CA LEU A 47 -17.94 5.00 -9.02
C LEU A 47 -18.12 6.45 -8.56
N GLN A 48 -17.05 7.25 -8.56
CA GLN A 48 -17.11 8.66 -8.23
C GLN A 48 -17.95 9.43 -9.27
N THR A 49 -17.74 9.13 -10.55
CA THR A 49 -18.51 9.74 -11.65
C THR A 49 -19.99 9.37 -11.58
N ALA A 50 -20.30 8.15 -11.15
CA ALA A 50 -21.67 7.68 -10.92
C ALA A 50 -22.30 8.23 -9.63
N GLY A 51 -21.55 8.98 -8.80
CA GLY A 51 -22.04 9.55 -7.55
C GLY A 51 -22.13 8.57 -6.37
N ALA A 52 -21.62 7.35 -6.50
CA ALA A 52 -21.62 6.35 -5.43
C ALA A 52 -20.56 6.63 -4.36
N ILE A 53 -19.47 7.29 -4.74
CA ILE A 53 -18.42 7.75 -3.82
C ILE A 53 -18.06 9.21 -4.12
N ARG A 54 -17.42 9.89 -3.17
CA ARG A 54 -16.86 11.24 -3.36
C ARG A 54 -15.50 11.40 -2.69
N ASN A 55 -14.84 12.52 -2.95
CA ASN A 55 -13.54 12.86 -2.35
C ASN A 55 -12.46 11.79 -2.56
N LEU A 56 -12.46 11.15 -3.74
CA LEU A 56 -11.45 10.14 -4.09
C LEU A 56 -10.06 10.79 -4.15
N GLN A 57 -9.16 10.30 -3.29
CA GLN A 57 -7.76 10.70 -3.24
C GLN A 57 -6.86 9.46 -3.33
N ARG A 58 -5.61 9.68 -3.76
CA ARG A 58 -4.58 8.65 -3.80
C ARG A 58 -3.43 9.00 -2.87
N GLN A 59 -2.73 7.97 -2.38
CA GLN A 59 -1.48 8.11 -1.61
C GLN A 59 -1.64 9.02 -0.37
N THR A 60 -2.81 8.95 0.28
CA THR A 60 -3.15 9.75 1.46
C THR A 60 -2.27 9.33 2.63
N ARG A 61 -1.60 10.30 3.25
CA ARG A 61 -0.64 10.07 4.34
C ARG A 61 -1.32 10.26 5.69
N PHE A 62 -1.22 9.24 6.53
CA PHE A 62 -1.71 9.20 7.90
C PHE A 62 -0.51 9.07 8.86
N PRO A 63 -0.06 10.17 9.47
CA PRO A 63 0.89 10.11 10.58
C PRO A 63 0.24 9.33 11.73
N LEU A 64 0.93 8.32 12.26
CA LEU A 64 0.37 7.40 13.24
C LEU A 64 0.65 7.88 14.66
N TYR A 65 -0.34 7.73 15.55
CA TYR A 65 -0.25 8.14 16.94
C TYR A 65 -0.64 6.98 17.87
N CYS A 66 -0.16 7.05 19.12
CA CYS A 66 -0.60 6.24 20.24
C CYS A 66 -1.18 7.19 21.29
N GLY A 67 -2.51 7.33 21.33
CA GLY A 67 -3.15 8.45 22.04
C GLY A 67 -2.72 9.78 21.40
N GLU A 68 -2.23 10.71 22.23
CA GLU A 68 -1.74 12.02 21.76
C GLU A 68 -0.26 12.00 21.32
N GLN A 69 0.46 10.90 21.54
CA GLN A 69 1.89 10.82 21.27
C GLN A 69 2.15 10.28 19.85
N PRO A 70 3.04 10.92 19.06
CA PRO A 70 3.39 10.42 17.73
C PRO A 70 4.16 9.09 17.85
N LEU A 71 3.80 8.12 17.02
CA LEU A 71 4.48 6.84 17.01
C LEU A 71 5.82 6.99 16.27
N MET A 72 6.92 6.97 17.01
CA MET A 72 8.26 7.17 16.45
C MET A 72 8.91 5.83 16.08
N ILE A 73 9.55 5.78 14.92
CA ILE A 73 10.38 4.65 14.46
C ILE A 73 11.83 5.12 14.49
N GLU A 74 12.66 4.38 15.21
CA GLU A 74 14.10 4.60 15.28
C GLU A 74 14.84 3.63 14.34
N SER A 75 15.68 4.18 13.48
CA SER A 75 16.59 3.39 12.64
C SER A 75 17.77 2.88 13.47
N ALA A 76 18.44 1.84 12.98
CA ALA A 76 19.67 1.33 13.60
C ALA A 76 20.80 2.38 13.73
N LEU A 77 20.70 3.50 12.99
CA LEU A 77 21.64 4.62 13.04
C LEU A 77 21.19 5.74 14.01
N GLY A 78 20.20 5.49 14.87
CA GLY A 78 19.69 6.44 15.87
C GLY A 78 18.77 7.53 15.31
N ARG A 79 18.48 7.54 14.00
CA ARG A 79 17.53 8.51 13.43
C ARG A 79 16.10 8.13 13.79
N LYS A 80 15.37 9.06 14.42
CA LYS A 80 13.95 8.93 14.75
C LYS A 80 13.09 9.59 13.68
N THR A 81 12.06 8.89 13.23
CA THR A 81 11.10 9.37 12.22
C THR A 81 9.68 9.05 12.65
N HIS A 82 8.72 9.92 12.32
CA HIS A 82 7.32 9.65 12.61
C HIS A 82 6.80 8.54 11.71
N ALA A 83 6.24 7.48 12.30
CA ALA A 83 5.58 6.42 11.58
C ALA A 83 4.41 7.00 10.76
N THR A 84 4.46 6.81 9.45
CA THR A 84 3.36 7.17 8.56
C THR A 84 2.80 5.91 7.90
N TYR A 85 1.48 5.80 7.88
CA TYR A 85 0.75 4.91 6.99
C TYR A 85 0.36 5.69 5.73
N ILE A 86 0.58 5.12 4.56
CA ILE A 86 0.23 5.74 3.28
C ILE A 86 -0.79 4.81 2.65
N ALA A 87 -2.03 5.26 2.55
CA ALA A 87 -3.10 4.50 1.93
C ALA A 87 -3.04 4.67 0.40
N ASP A 88 -3.38 3.62 -0.34
CA ASP A 88 -3.42 3.72 -1.80
C ASP A 88 -4.59 4.61 -2.25
N TYR A 89 -5.76 4.42 -1.64
CA TYR A 89 -6.98 5.20 -1.94
C TYR A 89 -7.73 5.60 -0.67
N THR A 90 -8.35 6.77 -0.72
CA THR A 90 -9.32 7.20 0.30
C THR A 90 -10.49 7.87 -0.36
N TYR A 91 -11.70 7.65 0.15
CA TYR A 91 -12.94 8.23 -0.39
C TYR A 91 -14.06 8.17 0.64
N ASP A 92 -15.10 8.96 0.45
CA ASP A 92 -16.35 8.84 1.21
C ASP A 92 -17.34 8.00 0.40
N ASP A 93 -17.89 6.98 1.04
CA ASP A 93 -19.02 6.22 0.51
C ASP A 93 -20.31 7.04 0.69
N VAL A 94 -21.03 7.32 -0.40
CA VAL A 94 -22.18 8.24 -0.36
C VAL A 94 -23.42 7.57 0.25
N GLU A 95 -23.60 6.27 0.02
CA GLU A 95 -24.74 5.51 0.53
C GLU A 95 -24.66 5.36 2.06
N THR A 96 -23.49 4.99 2.56
CA THR A 96 -23.27 4.74 3.99
C THR A 96 -22.80 5.98 4.76
N GLY A 97 -22.25 6.98 4.07
CA GLY A 97 -21.62 8.15 4.68
C GLY A 97 -20.27 7.85 5.34
N ILE A 98 -19.71 6.65 5.15
CA ILE A 98 -18.50 6.20 5.85
C ILE A 98 -17.25 6.58 5.06
N TYR A 99 -16.26 7.14 5.77
CA TYR A 99 -14.92 7.36 5.22
C TYR A 99 -14.19 6.03 5.05
N CYS A 100 -13.79 5.74 3.82
CA CYS A 100 -13.12 4.51 3.44
C CYS A 100 -11.63 4.76 3.19
N VAL A 101 -10.79 3.93 3.82
CA VAL A 101 -9.35 3.87 3.57
C VAL A 101 -9.04 2.52 2.94
N GLU A 102 -8.72 2.51 1.65
CA GLU A 102 -8.49 1.29 0.88
C GLU A 102 -7.02 1.09 0.51
N ASP A 103 -6.53 -0.12 0.73
CA ASP A 103 -5.14 -0.53 0.50
C ASP A 103 -5.09 -1.66 -0.54
N TRP A 104 -4.48 -1.40 -1.70
CA TRP A 104 -4.26 -2.42 -2.72
C TRP A 104 -3.01 -3.21 -2.39
N LYS A 105 -3.14 -4.53 -2.31
CA LYS A 105 -2.04 -5.41 -1.92
C LYS A 105 -1.93 -6.62 -2.83
N GLY A 106 -0.74 -6.80 -3.41
CA GLY A 106 -0.35 -8.07 -4.02
C GLY A 106 0.01 -9.13 -2.98
N THR A 107 0.64 -8.72 -1.88
CA THR A 107 0.96 -9.58 -0.72
C THR A 107 0.80 -8.75 0.54
N ASP A 108 0.03 -9.26 1.49
CA ASP A 108 -0.17 -8.58 2.75
C ASP A 108 0.94 -8.96 3.75
N THR A 109 1.72 -7.97 4.16
CA THR A 109 2.87 -8.14 5.04
C THR A 109 2.48 -7.91 6.50
N LYS A 110 3.21 -8.49 7.45
CA LYS A 110 2.96 -8.21 8.88
C LYS A 110 3.09 -6.73 9.23
N LEU A 111 3.99 -6.01 8.55
CA LEU A 111 4.17 -4.57 8.77
C LEU A 111 2.96 -3.76 8.27
N SER A 112 2.38 -4.11 7.11
CA SER A 112 1.14 -3.46 6.64
C SER A 112 -0.03 -3.76 7.57
N GLN A 113 -0.16 -5.00 8.04
CA GLN A 113 -1.17 -5.37 9.03
C GLN A 113 -1.05 -4.57 10.32
N LEU A 114 0.17 -4.44 10.88
CA LEU A 114 0.41 -3.68 12.09
C LEU A 114 0.04 -2.20 11.92
N LYS A 115 0.46 -1.56 10.82
CA LYS A 115 0.12 -0.16 10.56
C LYS A 115 -1.39 0.06 10.41
N ARG A 116 -2.10 -0.85 9.73
CA ARG A 116 -3.56 -0.79 9.60
C ARG A 116 -4.26 -1.01 10.95
N ALA A 117 -3.74 -1.89 11.81
CA ALA A 117 -4.27 -2.08 13.16
C ALA A 117 -4.15 -0.79 14.00
N VAL A 118 -3.01 -0.10 13.93
CA VAL A 118 -2.84 1.21 14.58
C VAL A 118 -3.80 2.24 13.99
N LEU A 119 -3.93 2.29 12.66
CA LEU A 119 -4.87 3.20 11.99
C LEU A 119 -6.32 2.93 12.39
N ALA A 120 -6.73 1.67 12.56
CA ALA A 120 -8.08 1.29 12.98
C ALA A 120 -8.43 1.85 14.36
N ILE A 121 -7.46 1.85 15.28
CA ILE A 121 -7.62 2.43 16.61
C ILE A 121 -7.71 3.96 16.51
N MET A 122 -6.89 4.58 15.66
CA MET A 122 -6.86 6.03 15.46
C MET A 122 -8.13 6.56 14.78
N MET A 123 -8.77 5.75 13.93
CA MET A 123 -9.94 6.12 13.13
C MET A 123 -11.05 5.08 13.27
N PRO A 124 -11.71 4.97 14.44
CA PRO A 124 -12.66 3.90 14.73
C PRO A 124 -13.92 3.93 13.85
N HIS A 125 -14.26 5.09 13.29
CA HIS A 125 -15.40 5.25 12.39
C HIS A 125 -15.06 5.05 10.91
N ALA A 126 -13.76 4.94 10.57
CA ALA A 126 -13.34 4.72 9.20
C ALA A 126 -13.37 3.24 8.84
N LYS A 127 -13.79 2.93 7.62
CA LYS A 127 -13.73 1.57 7.08
C LYS A 127 -12.37 1.35 6.42
N ILE A 128 -11.55 0.50 7.04
CA ILE A 128 -10.23 0.13 6.48
C ILE A 128 -10.40 -1.14 5.64
N LEU A 129 -10.18 -1.01 4.33
CA LEU A 129 -10.35 -2.06 3.34
C LEU A 129 -9.01 -2.52 2.78
N VAL A 130 -8.87 -3.82 2.53
CA VAL A 130 -7.72 -4.40 1.84
C VAL A 130 -8.20 -5.13 0.60
N THR A 131 -7.74 -4.68 -0.56
CA THR A 131 -8.13 -5.25 -1.85
C THR A 131 -6.95 -5.98 -2.46
N PHE A 132 -7.16 -7.23 -2.85
CA PHE A 132 -6.12 -8.08 -3.43
C PHE A 132 -6.26 -8.21 -4.94
N ALA A 133 -5.12 -8.28 -5.64
CA ALA A 133 -5.09 -8.54 -7.08
C ALA A 133 -5.66 -9.91 -7.48
N ARG A 134 -5.60 -10.88 -6.56
CA ARG A 134 -6.25 -12.20 -6.64
C ARG A 134 -6.77 -12.56 -5.25
N ALA A 135 -7.91 -13.24 -5.17
CA ALA A 135 -8.42 -13.75 -3.91
C ALA A 135 -7.33 -14.60 -3.21
N PRO A 136 -7.09 -14.39 -1.90
CA PRO A 136 -6.09 -15.16 -1.17
C PRO A 136 -6.45 -16.64 -1.22
N GLN A 137 -5.53 -17.47 -1.73
CA GLN A 137 -5.71 -18.91 -1.74
C GLN A 137 -5.52 -19.44 -0.31
N PRO A 138 -6.43 -20.31 0.20
CA PRO A 138 -6.26 -20.89 1.53
C PRO A 138 -4.94 -21.65 1.60
N LYS A 139 -4.19 -21.46 2.70
CA LYS A 139 -2.98 -22.25 2.95
C LYS A 139 -3.40 -23.71 3.07
N LYS A 140 -2.90 -24.58 2.18
CA LYS A 140 -3.06 -26.03 2.32
C LYS A 140 -2.59 -26.42 3.72
N SER A 141 -3.48 -27.00 4.52
CA SER A 141 -3.11 -27.54 5.83
C SER A 141 -2.01 -28.58 5.60
N ARG A 142 -0.84 -28.39 6.21
CA ARG A 142 0.13 -29.48 6.35
C ARG A 142 -0.48 -30.43 7.37
N THR A 143 -1.16 -31.48 6.91
CA THR A 143 -1.43 -32.66 7.73
C THR A 143 -0.08 -33.16 8.22
N LYS A 144 0.24 -32.89 9.50
CA LYS A 144 1.36 -33.56 10.17
C LYS A 144 0.96 -35.04 10.26
N ARG A 145 1.68 -35.89 9.52
CA ARG A 145 1.79 -37.31 9.85
C ARG A 145 2.79 -37.46 10.99
#